data_AF-A0A0G4F2Z2-F1
#
_entry.id   AF-A0A0G4F2Z2-F1
#
_cell.length_a   1.000
_cell.length_b   1.000
_cell.length_c   1.000
_cell.angle_alpha   90.00
_cell.angle_beta   90.00
_cell.angle_gamma   90.00
#
_symmetry.space_group_name_H-M   'P 1'
#
loop_
_entity.id
_entity.type
_entity.pdbx_description
1 polymer ?
#
loop_
_entity_poly.entity_id
_entity_poly.type
_entity_poly.pdbx_seq_one_letter_code
_entity_poly.pdbx_strand_id
1 'polypeptide(L)'
;THPDQPFDPSIHRLQMHTAIHEGKRRAYAQAKERFDDGIARLPPGRQRAARRAQEAKMHAWLTAMPSCSDQTDLSGDAFRDGLAVRYGYRPPNLPSSCPGCGSAFTLTLPWTARRAG
;
A
#
# COMPACT_ATOMS: atom_id res chain seq x y z
N THR A 1 -12.41 10.79 -43.92
CA THR A 1 -13.77 10.24 -43.74
C THR A 1 -13.75 8.82 -44.25
N HIS A 2 -13.49 7.86 -43.35
CA HIS A 2 -13.36 6.44 -43.71
C HIS A 2 -14.79 5.85 -43.83
N PRO A 3 -15.13 5.14 -44.92
CA PRO A 3 -16.50 4.71 -45.20
C PRO A 3 -16.94 3.60 -44.24
N ASP A 4 -18.26 3.50 -44.05
CA ASP A 4 -19.00 2.58 -43.19
C ASP A 4 -18.46 1.14 -43.21
N GLN A 5 -17.49 0.87 -42.34
CA GLN A 5 -17.05 -0.48 -42.06
C GLN A 5 -18.09 -1.10 -41.11
N PRO A 6 -18.66 -2.28 -41.42
CA PRO A 6 -19.59 -2.95 -40.52
C PRO A 6 -18.97 -3.11 -39.13
N PHE A 7 -19.73 -2.81 -38.08
CA PHE A 7 -19.26 -2.99 -36.72
C PHE A 7 -18.94 -4.45 -36.48
N ASP A 8 -17.66 -4.77 -36.30
CA ASP A 8 -17.19 -6.09 -35.94
C ASP A 8 -16.92 -6.15 -34.43
N PRO A 9 -17.69 -6.93 -33.66
CA PRO A 9 -17.50 -7.06 -32.22
C PRO A 9 -16.12 -7.56 -31.81
N SER A 10 -15.44 -8.34 -32.67
CA SER A 10 -14.09 -8.85 -32.39
C SER A 10 -13.04 -7.75 -32.50
N ILE A 11 -13.11 -6.93 -33.55
CA ILE A 11 -12.25 -5.76 -33.75
C ILE A 11 -12.52 -4.74 -32.65
N HIS A 12 -13.78 -4.50 -32.28
CA HIS A 12 -14.14 -3.61 -31.19
C HIS A 12 -13.56 -4.07 -29.84
N ARG A 13 -13.63 -5.37 -29.52
CA ARG A 13 -13.03 -5.91 -28.28
C ARG A 13 -11.50 -5.74 -28.27
N LEU A 14 -10.84 -5.96 -29.40
CA LEU A 14 -9.39 -5.74 -29.53
C LEU A 14 -9.02 -4.26 -29.36
N GLN A 15 -9.79 -3.35 -29.97
CA GLN A 15 -9.63 -1.90 -29.80
C GLN A 15 -9.85 -1.47 -28.34
N MET A 16 -10.87 -2.01 -27.67
CA MET A 16 -11.10 -1.75 -26.25
C MET A 16 -9.95 -2.27 -25.39
N HIS A 17 -9.49 -3.50 -25.62
CA HIS A 17 -8.39 -4.10 -24.89
C HIS A 17 -7.09 -3.29 -25.04
N THR A 18 -6.76 -2.90 -26.28
CA THR A 18 -5.58 -2.07 -26.57
C THR A 18 -5.70 -0.70 -25.92
N ALA A 19 -6.85 -0.02 -26.03
CA ALA A 19 -7.10 1.26 -25.37
C ALA A 19 -6.96 1.18 -23.84
N ILE A 20 -7.47 0.11 -23.20
CA ILE A 20 -7.31 -0.12 -21.76
C ILE A 20 -5.83 -0.33 -21.42
N HIS A 21 -5.10 -1.15 -22.19
CA HIS A 21 -3.68 -1.38 -21.95
C HIS A 21 -2.85 -0.12 -22.11
N GLU A 22 -3.13 0.69 -23.13
CA GLU A 22 -2.50 1.99 -23.31
C GLU A 22 -2.84 2.95 -22.16
N GLY A 23 -4.10 3.00 -21.74
CA GLY A 23 -4.52 3.80 -20.59
C GLY A 23 -3.75 3.41 -19.32
N LYS A 24 -3.65 2.11 -19.04
CA LYS A 24 -2.85 1.57 -17.92
C LYS A 24 -1.37 1.93 -18.05
N ARG A 25 -0.79 1.83 -19.25
CA ARG A 25 0.61 2.22 -19.51
C ARG A 25 0.84 3.71 -19.26
N ARG A 26 -0.06 4.58 -19.72
CA ARG A 26 0.01 6.04 -19.50
C ARG A 26 -0.09 6.37 -18.01
N ALA A 27 -1.05 5.76 -17.30
CA ALA A 27 -1.20 5.94 -15.86
C ALA A 27 0.04 5.48 -15.08
N TYR A 28 0.61 4.33 -15.46
CA TYR A 28 1.85 3.82 -14.85
C TYR A 28 3.04 4.76 -15.09
N ALA A 29 3.18 5.28 -16.32
CA ALA A 29 4.23 6.24 -16.65
C ALA A 29 4.13 7.54 -15.82
N GLN A 30 2.92 8.10 -15.71
CA GLN A 30 2.67 9.28 -14.88
C GLN A 30 2.94 9.03 -13.39
N ALA A 31 2.55 7.85 -12.87
CA ALA A 31 2.82 7.48 -11.49
C ALA A 31 4.33 7.33 -11.23
N LYS A 32 5.07 6.74 -12.18
CA LYS A 32 6.52 6.63 -12.10
C LYS A 32 7.21 7.99 -12.10
N GLU A 33 6.78 8.91 -12.97
CA GLU A 33 7.33 10.27 -13.04
C GLU A 33 7.12 11.03 -11.73
N ARG A 34 5.90 10.98 -11.18
CA ARG A 34 5.59 11.58 -9.86
C ARG A 34 6.45 11.01 -8.74
N PHE A 35 6.70 9.69 -8.78
CA PHE A 35 7.56 9.05 -7.81
C PHE A 35 9.01 9.55 -7.94
N ASP A 36 9.56 9.58 -9.15
CA ASP A 36 10.94 10.04 -9.38
C ASP A 36 11.11 11.53 -8.99
N ASP A 37 10.13 12.40 -9.25
CA ASP A 37 10.12 13.79 -8.77
C ASP A 37 10.10 13.87 -7.23
N GLY A 38 9.25 13.07 -6.59
CA GLY A 38 9.21 12.97 -5.12
C GLY A 38 10.55 12.54 -4.53
N ILE A 39 11.24 11.59 -5.17
CA ILE A 39 12.57 11.14 -4.74
C ILE A 39 13.61 12.24 -4.93
N ALA A 40 13.59 12.98 -6.04
CA ALA A 40 14.56 14.02 -6.32
C ALA A 40 14.57 15.13 -5.25
N ARG A 41 13.41 15.39 -4.63
CA ARG A 41 13.25 16.39 -3.54
C ARG A 41 13.81 15.92 -2.19
N LEU A 42 14.13 14.63 -2.03
CA LEU A 42 14.67 14.10 -0.77
C LEU A 42 16.17 14.35 -0.64
N PRO A 43 16.70 14.46 0.59
CA PRO A 43 18.15 14.51 0.81
C PRO A 43 18.86 13.25 0.23
N PRO A 44 20.11 13.36 -0.24
CA PRO A 44 20.82 12.28 -0.95
C PRO A 44 20.88 10.94 -0.16
N GLY A 45 20.97 11.01 1.17
CA GLY A 45 20.98 9.83 2.03
C GLY A 45 19.63 9.07 2.04
N ARG A 46 18.52 9.78 1.86
CA ARG A 46 17.16 9.19 1.85
C ARG A 46 16.74 8.72 0.46
N GLN A 47 17.29 9.30 -0.61
CA GLN A 47 17.01 8.90 -1.99
C GLN A 47 17.37 7.43 -2.25
N ARG A 48 18.56 7.00 -1.82
CA ARG A 48 19.02 5.61 -2.00
C ARG A 48 18.15 4.62 -1.21
N ALA A 49 17.79 4.96 0.02
CA ALA A 49 16.93 4.13 0.85
C ALA A 49 15.53 3.97 0.22
N ALA A 50 14.96 5.06 -0.29
CA ALA A 50 13.65 5.04 -0.91
C ALA A 50 13.62 4.26 -2.24
N ARG A 51 14.66 4.36 -3.07
CA ARG A 51 14.79 3.51 -4.28
C ARG A 51 14.89 2.03 -3.94
N ARG A 52 15.70 1.65 -2.94
CA ARG A 52 15.79 0.26 -2.47
C ARG A 52 14.46 -0.25 -1.92
N ALA A 53 13.73 0.56 -1.17
CA ALA A 53 12.41 0.20 -0.66
C ALA A 53 11.37 -0.01 -1.78
N GLN A 54 11.49 0.75 -2.88
CA GLN A 54 10.68 0.57 -4.09
C GLN A 54 11.02 -0.73 -4.81
N GLU A 55 12.30 -1.00 -5.05
CA GLU A 55 12.80 -2.21 -5.72
C GLU A 55 12.45 -3.48 -4.92
N ALA A 56 12.63 -3.45 -3.60
CA ALA A 56 12.29 -4.54 -2.70
C ALA A 56 10.77 -4.74 -2.53
N LYS A 57 9.94 -3.90 -3.16
CA LYS A 57 8.47 -3.88 -3.00
C LYS A 57 8.06 -3.88 -1.52
N MET A 58 8.85 -3.22 -0.67
CA MET A 58 8.69 -3.29 0.78
C MET A 58 7.42 -2.56 1.27
N HIS A 59 6.73 -1.88 0.36
CA HIS A 59 5.44 -1.22 0.55
C HIS A 59 4.26 -2.02 -0.04
N ALA A 60 4.48 -3.18 -0.64
CA ALA A 60 3.40 -3.97 -1.26
C ALA A 60 2.31 -4.38 -0.25
N TRP A 61 2.69 -4.58 1.02
CA TRP A 61 1.75 -4.86 2.10
C TRP A 61 0.89 -3.64 2.50
N LEU A 62 1.30 -2.42 2.17
CA LEU A 62 0.48 -1.21 2.38
C LEU A 62 -0.61 -1.05 1.32
N THR A 63 -0.39 -1.65 0.14
CA THR A 63 -1.31 -1.61 -1.00
C THR A 63 -2.11 -2.88 -1.19
N ALA A 64 -1.83 -3.92 -0.39
CA ALA A 64 -2.63 -5.13 -0.38
C ALA A 64 -4.03 -4.77 0.14
N MET A 65 -5.02 -4.84 -0.75
CA MET A 65 -6.42 -4.76 -0.36
C MET A 65 -6.70 -5.96 0.56
N PRO A 66 -7.11 -5.76 1.82
CA PRO A 66 -7.55 -6.87 2.65
C PRO A 66 -8.73 -7.55 1.94
N SER A 67 -8.63 -8.87 1.75
CA SER A 67 -9.65 -9.68 1.10
C SER A 67 -10.31 -10.58 2.13
N CYS A 68 -11.65 -10.67 2.10
CA CYS A 68 -12.43 -11.56 2.98
C CYS A 68 -11.99 -13.03 2.89
N SER A 69 -11.39 -13.46 1.77
CA SER A 69 -10.92 -14.84 1.56
C SER A 69 -9.83 -15.26 2.54
N ASP A 70 -9.01 -14.31 2.98
CA ASP A 70 -7.77 -14.61 3.71
C ASP A 70 -7.93 -14.36 5.22
N GLN A 71 -9.15 -14.06 5.69
CA GLN A 71 -9.41 -13.63 7.08
C GLN A 71 -8.52 -12.45 7.52
N THR A 72 -8.10 -11.62 6.56
CA THR A 72 -7.26 -10.43 6.77
C THR A 72 -8.08 -9.14 6.81
N ASP A 73 -9.40 -9.24 6.99
CA ASP A 73 -10.30 -8.11 7.16
C ASP A 73 -10.00 -7.37 8.47
N LEU A 74 -9.04 -6.46 8.38
CA LEU A 74 -8.83 -5.44 9.39
C LEU A 74 -9.84 -4.33 9.14
N SER A 75 -10.56 -3.91 10.18
CA SER A 75 -11.29 -2.66 10.13
C SER A 75 -10.31 -1.51 9.80
N GLY A 76 -10.80 -0.43 9.18
CA GLY A 76 -9.95 0.71 8.86
C GLY A 76 -9.24 1.33 10.08
N ASP A 77 -9.80 1.14 11.28
CA ASP A 77 -9.14 1.47 12.55
C ASP A 77 -8.03 0.46 12.90
N ALA A 78 -8.31 -0.85 12.84
CA ALA A 78 -7.31 -1.89 13.14
C ALA A 78 -6.09 -1.83 12.22
N PHE A 79 -6.28 -1.45 10.95
CA PHE A 79 -5.17 -1.23 10.02
C PHE A 79 -4.31 -0.01 10.41
N ARG A 80 -4.95 1.12 10.76
CA ARG A 80 -4.25 2.34 11.21
C ARG A 80 -3.53 2.10 12.53
N ASP A 81 -4.13 1.33 13.44
CA ASP A 81 -3.53 0.96 14.72
C ASP A 81 -2.32 0.04 14.52
N GLY A 82 -2.42 -0.95 13.61
CA GLY A 82 -1.30 -1.81 13.23
C GLY A 82 -0.13 -1.03 12.61
N LEU A 83 -0.43 0.00 11.81
CA LEU A 83 0.58 0.92 11.30
C LEU A 83 1.23 1.74 12.41
N ALA A 84 0.41 2.30 13.29
CA ALA A 84 0.89 3.11 14.41
C ALA A 84 1.86 2.28 15.27
N VAL A 85 1.47 1.06 15.66
CA VAL A 85 2.32 0.14 16.43
C VAL A 85 3.63 -0.18 15.70
N ARG A 86 3.58 -0.48 14.39
CA ARG A 86 4.77 -0.83 13.62
C ARG A 86 5.80 0.29 13.54
N TYR A 87 5.35 1.54 13.51
CA TYR A 87 6.22 2.72 13.47
C TYR A 87 6.43 3.34 14.86
N GLY A 88 5.95 2.72 15.93
CA GLY A 88 6.10 3.20 17.31
C GLY A 88 5.22 4.41 17.65
N TYR A 89 4.22 4.71 16.84
CA TYR A 89 3.20 5.73 17.12
C TYR A 89 2.10 5.16 18.00
N ARG A 90 1.51 6.02 18.84
CA ARG A 90 0.37 5.66 19.67
C ARG A 90 -0.91 5.62 18.82
N PRO A 91 -1.63 4.49 18.77
CA PRO A 91 -2.92 4.42 18.12
C PRO A 91 -3.91 5.40 18.79
N PRO A 92 -4.71 6.16 18.02
CA PRO A 92 -5.59 7.20 18.54
C PRO A 92 -6.69 6.66 19.47
N ASN A 93 -7.13 5.41 19.25
CA ASN A 93 -8.18 4.77 20.04
C ASN A 93 -7.65 3.82 21.13
N LEU A 94 -6.35 3.87 21.46
CA LEU A 94 -5.79 2.97 22.47
C LEU A 94 -6.19 3.44 23.88
N PRO A 95 -6.96 2.65 24.65
CA PRO A 95 -7.30 2.98 26.03
C PRO A 95 -6.01 3.13 26.85
N SER A 96 -6.01 4.05 27.82
CA SER A 96 -4.85 4.35 28.66
C SER A 96 -4.41 3.17 29.54
N SER A 97 -5.30 2.20 29.77
CA SER A 97 -5.11 1.08 30.68
C SER A 97 -5.82 -0.17 30.17
N CYS A 98 -5.19 -1.33 30.33
CA CYS A 98 -5.84 -2.62 30.07
C CYS A 98 -6.95 -2.87 31.10
N PRO A 99 -8.21 -3.14 30.68
CA PRO A 99 -9.32 -3.36 31.61
C PRO A 99 -9.19 -4.65 32.45
N GLY A 100 -8.29 -5.57 32.08
CA GLY A 100 -8.04 -6.81 32.81
C GLY A 100 -6.89 -6.75 33.82
N CYS A 101 -5.90 -5.88 33.63
CA CYS A 101 -4.69 -5.85 34.47
C CYS A 101 -4.25 -4.45 34.93
N GLY A 102 -4.95 -3.38 34.53
CA GLY A 102 -4.70 -2.01 34.98
C GLY A 102 -3.38 -1.37 34.50
N SER A 103 -2.55 -2.12 33.77
CA SER A 103 -1.26 -1.61 33.27
C SER A 103 -1.45 -0.67 32.09
N ALA A 104 -0.59 0.34 32.01
CA ALA A 104 -0.52 1.24 30.87
C ALA A 104 -0.02 0.48 29.64
N PHE A 105 -0.70 0.65 28.51
CA PHE A 105 -0.23 0.12 27.23
C PHE A 105 1.07 0.83 26.84
N THR A 106 2.19 0.15 27.07
CA THR A 106 3.49 0.57 26.55
C THR A 106 3.62 0.01 25.15
N LEU A 107 3.94 0.86 24.17
CA LEU A 107 4.20 0.45 22.77
C LEU A 107 5.56 -0.23 22.68
N THR A 108 5.72 -1.34 23.40
CA THR A 108 6.88 -2.20 23.25
C THR A 108 6.60 -3.09 22.04
N LEU A 109 7.49 -3.03 21.04
CA LEU A 109 7.45 -3.85 19.82
C LEU A 109 6.97 -5.29 20.14
N PRO A 110 5.89 -5.82 19.52
CA PRO A 110 5.26 -7.06 19.99
C PRO A 110 6.00 -8.38 19.69
N TRP A 111 7.32 -8.41 19.43
CA TRP A 111 7.97 -9.65 18.95
C TRP A 111 9.28 -10.07 19.62
N THR A 112 9.64 -9.52 20.79
CA THR A 112 10.68 -10.14 21.63
C THR A 112 10.26 -10.24 23.10
N ALA A 113 9.15 -10.91 23.37
CA ALA A 113 9.01 -11.60 24.65
C ALA A 113 9.81 -12.91 24.55
N ARG A 114 11.11 -12.81 24.83
CA ARG A 114 11.99 -13.93 25.11
C ARG A 114 11.31 -14.79 26.17
N ARG A 115 11.04 -16.06 25.84
CA ARG A 115 10.70 -17.08 26.83
C ARG A 115 11.88 -17.17 27.80
N ALA A 116 11.73 -16.54 28.97
CA ALA A 116 12.60 -16.72 30.12
C ALA A 116 11.65 -17.17 31.23
N GLY A 117 11.80 -18.45 31.62
CA GLY A 117 10.85 -19.25 32.37
C GLY A 117 10.75 -20.61 31.70
#